data_AF-A0A5Q4DXR3-F1
#
_entry.id   AF-A0A5Q4DXR3-F1
#
_cell.length_a   1.000
_cell.length_b   1.000
_cell.length_c   1.000
_cell.angle_alpha   90.00
_cell.angle_beta   90.00
_cell.angle_gamma   90.00
#
_symmetry.space_group_name_H-M   'P 1'
#
loop_
_entity.id
_entity.type
_entity.pdbx_description
1 polymer ?
#
loop_
_entity_poly.entity_id
_entity_poly.type
_entity_poly.pdbx_seq_one_letter_code
_entity_poly.pdbx_strand_id
1 'polypeptide(L)' 'MRLTTRTNLAMRVLMACGVNEGEKLRTADIAARCNASVHHLLQVVNVLQDHGFVETQRGRTG' A
#
# COMPACT_ATOMS: atom_id res chain seq x y z
N MET A 1 10.80 2.84 -19.28
CA MET A 1 10.00 2.46 -18.08
C MET A 1 10.57 1.15 -17.53
N ARG A 2 10.93 1.04 -16.23
CA ARG A 2 11.46 -0.20 -15.63
C ARG A 2 10.48 -0.75 -14.59
N LEU A 3 9.96 -1.95 -14.84
CA LEU A 3 9.07 -2.64 -13.91
C LEU A 3 9.90 -3.46 -12.93
N THR A 4 9.61 -3.31 -11.64
CA THR A 4 10.29 -4.01 -10.55
C THR A 4 9.27 -4.62 -9.60
N THR A 5 9.71 -5.46 -8.65
CA THR A 5 8.86 -5.95 -7.56
C THR A 5 8.18 -4.80 -6.80
N ARG A 6 8.88 -3.68 -6.60
CA ARG A 6 8.32 -2.49 -5.96
C ARG A 6 7.19 -1.88 -6.78
N THR A 7 7.33 -1.84 -8.11
CA THR A 7 6.27 -1.37 -9.03
C THR A 7 5.05 -2.28 -8.96
N ASN A 8 5.26 -3.60 -8.94
CA ASN A 8 4.17 -4.57 -8.77
C ASN A 8 3.43 -4.37 -7.44
N LEU A 9 4.15 -4.19 -6.33
CA LEU A 9 3.53 -3.93 -5.03
C LEU A 9 2.79 -2.59 -4.99
N ALA A 10 3.35 -1.54 -5.61
CA ALA A 10 2.67 -0.24 -5.72
C ALA A 10 1.32 -0.37 -6.44
N MET A 11 1.29 -1.05 -7.59
CA MET A 11 0.05 -1.31 -8.31
C MET A 11 -0.96 -2.10 -7.47
N ARG A 12 -0.50 -3.11 -6.72
CA ARG A 12 -1.39 -3.92 -5.86
C ARG A 12 -1.96 -3.15 -4.68
N VAL A 13 -1.18 -2.23 -4.10
CA VAL A 13 -1.69 -1.30 -3.07
C VAL A 13 -2.78 -0.41 -3.66
N LEU A 14 -2.53 0.21 -4.82
CA LEU A 14 -3.52 1.07 -5.48
C LEU A 14 -4.80 0.32 -5.84
N MET A 15 -4.69 -0.91 -6.38
CA MET A 15 -5.85 -1.77 -6.64
C MET A 15 -6.60 -2.13 -5.36
N ALA A 16 -5.90 -2.42 -4.26
CA ALA A 16 -6.54 -2.71 -2.98
C ALA A 16 -7.32 -1.48 -2.48
N CYS A 17 -6.74 -0.28 -2.50
CA CYS A 17 -7.43 0.95 -2.14
C CYS A 17 -8.66 1.21 -3.03
N GLY A 18 -8.53 1.04 -4.35
CA GLY A 18 -9.64 1.28 -5.27
C GLY A 18 -10.81 0.31 -5.13
N VAL A 19 -10.54 -0.97 -4.83
CA VAL A 19 -11.61 -1.98 -4.65
C VAL A 19 -12.30 -1.85 -3.28
N ASN A 20 -11.62 -1.29 -2.27
CA ASN A 20 -12.17 -1.12 -0.92
C ASN A 20 -12.37 0.37 -0.61
N GLU A 21 -12.88 1.13 -1.59
CA GLU A 21 -13.14 2.56 -1.44
C GLU A 21 -14.06 2.84 -0.23
N GLY A 22 -13.69 3.83 0.59
CA GLY A 22 -14.42 4.17 1.82
C GLY A 22 -14.04 3.33 3.05
N GLU A 23 -13.25 2.27 2.90
CA GLU A 23 -12.73 1.47 4.00
C GLU A 23 -11.29 1.85 4.38
N LYS A 24 -10.96 1.72 5.66
CA LYS A 24 -9.57 1.84 6.13
C LYS A 24 -8.86 0.50 6.00
N LEU A 25 -7.87 0.45 5.11
CA LEU A 25 -7.04 -0.73 4.93
C LEU A 25 -5.74 -0.63 5.74
N ARG A 26 -5.47 -1.65 6.55
CA ARG A 26 -4.19 -1.74 7.24
C ARG A 26 -3.12 -2.22 6.28
N THR A 27 -1.95 -1.58 6.33
CA THR A 27 -0.80 -1.98 5.51
C THR A 27 -0.41 -3.45 5.77
N ALA A 28 -0.54 -3.96 7.00
CA ALA A 28 -0.25 -5.35 7.31
C ALA A 28 -1.17 -6.35 6.58
N ASP A 29 -2.46 -6.01 6.44
CA ASP A 29 -3.44 -6.88 5.77
C ASP A 29 -3.17 -6.93 4.27
N ILE A 30 -2.86 -5.78 3.66
CA ILE A 30 -2.44 -5.72 2.24
C ILE A 30 -1.14 -6.51 2.05
N ALA A 31 -0.18 -6.42 2.98
CA ALA A 31 1.11 -7.11 2.87
C ALA A 31 0.94 -8.63 2.89
N ALA A 32 0.06 -9.15 3.76
CA ALA A 32 -0.29 -10.56 3.81
C ALA A 32 -0.94 -11.03 2.48
N ARG A 33 -1.93 -10.29 1.97
CA ARG A 33 -2.54 -10.56 0.64
C ARG A 33 -1.52 -10.46 -0.50
N CYS A 34 -0.48 -9.63 -0.31
CA CYS A 34 0.58 -9.42 -1.27
C CYS A 34 1.71 -10.45 -1.22
N ASN A 35 1.74 -11.35 -0.22
CA ASN A 35 2.90 -12.18 0.10
C ASN A 35 4.20 -11.36 0.21
N ALA A 36 4.11 -10.23 0.91
CA ALA A 36 5.21 -9.30 1.11
C ALA A 36 5.41 -9.01 2.60
N SER A 37 6.62 -8.62 3.01
CA SER A 37 6.84 -8.16 4.37
C SER A 37 6.16 -6.80 4.58
N VAL A 38 5.64 -6.59 5.79
CA VAL A 38 5.03 -5.30 6.18
C VAL A 38 6.02 -4.15 6.01
N HIS A 39 7.30 -4.39 6.33
CA HIS A 39 8.37 -3.40 6.15
C HIS A 39 8.49 -2.94 4.68
N HIS A 40 8.50 -3.88 3.73
CA HIS A 40 8.59 -3.52 2.31
C HIS A 40 7.35 -2.79 1.84
N LEU A 41 6.17 -3.20 2.31
CA LEU A 41 4.93 -2.54 1.92
C LEU A 41 4.80 -1.13 2.52
N LEU A 42 5.28 -0.90 3.75
CA LEU A 42 5.36 0.44 4.34
C LEU A 42 6.21 1.38 3.49
N GLN A 43 7.36 0.92 2.97
CA GLN A 43 8.19 1.72 2.05
C GLN A 43 7.42 2.08 0.77
N VAL A 44 6.67 1.12 0.21
CA VAL A 44 5.84 1.36 -0.98
C VAL A 44 4.72 2.36 -0.69
N VAL A 45 4.00 2.19 0.41
CA VAL A 45 2.90 3.07 0.83
C VAL A 45 3.40 4.48 1.09
N ASN A 46 4.56 4.66 1.75
CA ASN A 46 5.17 5.97 1.96
C ASN A 46 5.45 6.67 0.62
N VAL A 47 6.05 5.96 -0.34
CA VAL A 47 6.31 6.54 -1.68
C VAL A 47 5.00 6.92 -2.38
N LEU A 48 3.96 6.10 -2.29
CA LEU A 48 2.66 6.41 -2.87
C LEU A 48 2.01 7.62 -2.22
N GLN A 49 2.11 7.75 -0.89
CA GLN A 49 1.59 8.90 -0.14
C GLN A 49 2.37 10.17 -0.44
N ASP A 50 3.70 10.10 -0.57
CA ASP A 50 4.54 11.25 -0.92
C ASP A 50 4.20 11.81 -2.31
N HIS A 51 3.74 10.95 -3.21
CA HIS A 51 3.24 11.34 -4.53
C HIS A 51 1.72 11.63 -4.57
N GLY A 52 1.02 11.55 -3.44
CA GLY A 52 -0.42 11.88 -3.34
C GLY A 52 -1.36 10.83 -3.95
N PHE A 53 -0.91 9.61 -4.19
CA PHE A 53 -1.76 8.54 -4.72
C PHE A 53 -2.63 7.85 -3.66
N VAL A 54 -2.21 7.89 -2.40
CA VAL A 54 -2.95 7.32 -1.26
C VAL A 54 -2.86 8.26 -0.07
N GLU A 55 -3.90 8.26 0.74
CA GLU A 55 -3.88 8.89 2.06
C GLU A 55 -3.53 7.85 3.12
N THR A 56 -2.77 8.25 4.15
CA THR A 56 -2.42 7.35 5.25
C THR A 56 -2.79 8.00 6.58
N GLN A 57 -3.32 7.21 7.50
CA GLN A 57 -3.59 7.64 8.87
C GLN A 57 -2.65 6.91 9.83
N ARG A 58 -2.01 7.65 10.74
CA ARG A 58 -1.16 7.06 11.78
C ARG A 58 -1.99 6.73 13.02
N GLY A 59 -1.73 5.57 13.63
CA GLY A 59 -2.32 5.16 14.91
C GLY A 59 -2.58 3.66 14.99
N ARG A 60 -2.89 3.14 16.18
CA ARG A 60 -3.26 1.72 16.39
C ARG A 60 -4.54 1.30 15.66
N THR A 61 -5.38 2.27 15.31
CA THR A 61 -6.62 2.12 14.53
C THR A 61 -6.50 2.66 13.11
N GLY A 62 -5.29 3.06 12.69
CA GLY A 62 -4.98 3.46 11.32
C GLY A 62 -5.00 2.29 10.36
#